data_AF-A0A800MPJ8-F1
#
_entry.id   AF-A0A800MPJ8-F1
#
_cell.length_a   1.000
_cell.length_b   1.000
_cell.length_c   1.000
_cell.angle_alpha   90.00
_cell.angle_beta   90.00
_cell.angle_gamma   90.00
#
_symmetry.space_group_name_H-M   'P 1'
#
loop_
_entity.id
_entity.type
_entity.pdbx_description
1 polymer ?
#
loop_
_entity_poly.entity_id
_entity_poly.type
_entity_poly.pdbx_seq_one_letter_code
_entity_poly.pdbx_strand_id
1 'polypeptide(L)'
;MELLIKKLSAFEYLVEEGKFRKAALLADDINLTLVNFDPMLYFPKTFEEFIRLQALNFEELSDYEQFRETPQWRAMQDWLKTDLNSFTNN
;
A
#
# COMPACT_ATOMS: atom_id res chain seq x y z
N MET A 1 -8.75 -5.76 -11.75
CA MET A 1 -7.48 -6.40 -11.35
C MET A 1 -6.25 -5.57 -11.76
N GLU A 2 -6.18 -4.97 -12.95
CA GLU A 2 -4.99 -4.21 -13.38
C GLU A 2 -4.54 -3.11 -12.40
N LEU A 3 -5.47 -2.30 -11.88
CA LEU A 3 -5.14 -1.26 -10.91
C LEU A 3 -4.55 -1.84 -9.61
N LEU A 4 -5.09 -2.96 -9.14
CA LEU A 4 -4.59 -3.62 -7.93
C LEU A 4 -3.16 -4.12 -8.14
N ILE A 5 -2.87 -4.75 -9.28
CA ILE A 5 -1.51 -5.18 -9.62
C ILE A 5 -0.55 -3.98 -9.66
N LYS A 6 -0.96 -2.85 -10.25
CA LYS A 6 -0.15 -1.62 -10.22
C LYS A 6 0.11 -1.11 -8.81
N LYS A 7 -0.87 -1.21 -7.90
CA LYS A 7 -0.71 -0.84 -6.49
C LYS A 7 0.26 -1.78 -5.77
N LEU A 8 0.23 -3.08 -6.05
CA LEU A 8 1.21 -4.03 -5.50
C LEU A 8 2.64 -3.65 -5.91
N SER A 9 2.90 -3.45 -7.20
CA SER A 9 4.22 -3.06 -7.70
C SER A 9 4.67 -1.68 -7.18
N ALA A 10 3.73 -0.74 -7.06
CA ALA A 10 4.00 0.56 -6.45
C ALA A 10 4.37 0.46 -4.96
N PHE A 11 3.74 -0.46 -4.22
CA PHE A 11 4.06 -0.69 -2.82
C PHE A 11 5.46 -1.27 -2.67
N GLU A 12 5.79 -2.28 -3.47
CA GLU A 12 7.13 -2.89 -3.53
C GLU A 12 8.19 -1.82 -3.76
N TYR A 13 8.02 -0.98 -4.78
CA TYR A 13 8.91 0.15 -5.08
C TYR A 13 9.05 1.13 -3.90
N LEU A 14 7.94 1.51 -3.25
CA LEU A 14 8.00 2.46 -2.13
C LEU A 14 8.72 1.88 -0.91
N VAL A 15 8.62 0.58 -0.66
CA VAL A 15 9.36 -0.10 0.41
C VAL A 15 10.84 -0.18 0.07
N GLU A 16 11.20 -0.53 -1.18
CA GLU A 16 12.59 -0.55 -1.65
C GLU A 16 13.27 0.83 -1.52
N GLU A 17 12.54 1.91 -1.80
CA GLU A 17 13.01 3.29 -1.68
C GLU A 17 12.94 3.84 -0.23
N GLY A 18 12.53 3.03 0.76
CA GLY A 18 12.39 3.46 2.16
C GLY A 18 11.30 4.52 2.41
N LYS A 19 10.38 4.71 1.46
CA LYS A 19 9.28 5.68 1.52
C LYS A 19 8.10 5.14 2.33
N PHE A 20 8.35 4.71 3.57
CA PHE A 20 7.40 3.96 4.40
C PHE A 20 6.07 4.67 4.67
N ARG A 21 6.05 6.01 4.79
CA ARG A 21 4.79 6.76 4.92
C ARG A 21 3.83 6.55 3.77
N LYS A 22 4.36 6.56 2.54
CA LYS A 22 3.56 6.34 1.32
C LYS A 22 3.22 4.86 1.16
N ALA A 23 4.17 3.98 1.50
CA ALA A 23 3.96 2.53 1.48
C ALA A 23 2.83 2.12 2.44
N ALA A 24 2.80 2.65 3.67
CA ALA A 24 1.76 2.37 4.66
C ALA A 24 0.37 2.79 4.16
N LEU A 25 0.27 3.93 3.49
CA LEU A 25 -0.98 4.40 2.91
C LEU A 25 -1.45 3.51 1.77
N LEU A 26 -0.52 3.06 0.92
CA LEU A 26 -0.82 2.15 -0.18
C LEU A 26 -1.20 0.75 0.32
N ALA A 27 -0.53 0.25 1.37
CA ALA A 27 -0.89 -1.00 2.04
C ALA A 27 -2.31 -0.95 2.62
N ASP A 28 -2.68 0.15 3.28
CA ASP A 28 -4.03 0.34 3.80
C ASP A 28 -5.08 0.30 2.69
N ASP A 29 -4.85 1.01 1.59
CA ASP A 29 -5.75 1.03 0.44
C ASP A 29 -5.86 -0.33 -0.27
N ILE A 30 -4.75 -1.08 -0.38
CA ILE A 30 -4.76 -2.46 -0.88
C ILE A 30 -5.55 -3.35 0.09
N ASN A 31 -5.26 -3.31 1.38
CA ASN A 31 -5.92 -4.15 2.38
C ASN A 31 -7.43 -3.88 2.42
N LEU A 32 -7.86 -2.62 2.33
CA LEU A 32 -9.27 -2.24 2.19
C LEU A 32 -9.92 -2.82 0.93
N THR A 33 -9.19 -2.87 -0.19
CA THR A 33 -9.67 -3.50 -1.43
C THR A 33 -9.87 -5.02 -1.26
N LEU A 34 -9.08 -5.65 -0.39
CA LEU A 34 -9.11 -7.10 -0.13
C LEU A 34 -10.08 -7.52 0.99
N VAL A 35 -10.71 -6.59 1.72
CA VAL A 35 -11.58 -6.92 2.88
C VAL A 35 -12.66 -7.96 2.55
N ASN A 36 -13.22 -7.92 1.33
CA ASN A 36 -14.31 -8.81 0.91
C ASN A 36 -13.85 -9.95 -0.01
N PHE A 37 -12.56 -10.06 -0.28
CA PHE A 37 -12.00 -11.04 -1.21
C PHE A 37 -10.64 -11.47 -0.71
N ASP A 38 -10.46 -12.75 -0.39
CA ASP A 38 -9.14 -13.29 -0.03
C ASP A 38 -8.38 -13.70 -1.31
N PRO A 39 -7.47 -12.85 -1.83
CA PRO A 39 -6.74 -13.17 -3.04
C PRO A 39 -5.63 -14.20 -2.77
N MET A 40 -5.24 -14.45 -1.52
CA MET A 40 -4.15 -15.38 -1.22
C MET A 40 -4.58 -16.81 -1.53
N LEU A 41 -5.89 -17.09 -1.40
CA LEU A 41 -6.47 -18.38 -1.76
C LEU A 41 -6.44 -18.63 -3.28
N TYR A 42 -6.65 -17.60 -4.09
CA TYR A 42 -6.83 -17.74 -5.54
C TYR A 42 -5.58 -17.39 -6.37
N PHE A 43 -4.76 -16.46 -5.86
CA PHE A 43 -3.60 -15.89 -6.56
C PHE A 43 -2.38 -15.72 -5.64
N PRO A 44 -1.96 -16.76 -4.89
CA PRO A 44 -0.91 -16.64 -3.88
C PRO A 44 0.39 -16.03 -4.43
N LYS A 45 0.78 -16.41 -5.66
CA LYS A 45 2.01 -15.90 -6.31
C LYS A 45 1.95 -14.42 -6.67
N THR A 46 0.78 -13.87 -6.88
CA THR A 46 0.61 -12.45 -7.18
C THR A 46 0.77 -11.59 -5.91
N PHE A 47 0.44 -12.13 -4.74
CA PHE A 47 0.43 -11.38 -3.48
C PHE A 47 1.59 -11.74 -2.55
N GLU A 48 2.35 -12.80 -2.85
CA GLU A 48 3.46 -13.30 -2.04
C GLU A 48 4.41 -12.19 -1.61
N GLU A 49 4.87 -11.37 -2.56
CA GLU A 49 5.84 -10.30 -2.28
C GLU A 49 5.24 -9.18 -1.42
N PHE A 50 4.04 -8.72 -1.75
CA PHE A 50 3.31 -7.74 -0.94
C PHE A 50 3.13 -8.19 0.53
N ILE A 51 2.78 -9.46 0.75
CA ILE A 51 2.60 -10.01 2.10
C ILE A 51 3.94 -10.17 2.81
N ARG A 52 4.97 -10.63 2.10
CA ARG A 52 6.32 -10.75 2.63
C ARG A 52 6.85 -9.39 3.10
N LEU A 53 6.73 -8.35 2.27
CA LEU A 53 7.19 -7.00 2.57
C LEU A 53 6.39 -6.35 3.71
N GLN A 54 5.07 -6.56 3.78
CA GLN A 54 4.28 -6.12 4.94
C GLN A 54 4.76 -6.75 6.24
N ALA A 55 5.05 -8.06 6.24
CA ALA A 55 5.51 -8.76 7.42
C ALA A 55 6.92 -8.31 7.85
N LEU A 56 7.82 -8.10 6.88
CA LEU A 56 9.20 -7.71 7.14
C LEU A 56 9.36 -6.26 7.61
N ASN A 57 8.49 -5.35 7.15
CA ASN A 57 8.55 -3.93 7.48
C ASN A 57 7.37 -3.51 8.36
N PHE A 58 6.86 -4.45 9.18
CA PHE A 58 5.64 -4.22 9.96
C PHE A 58 5.78 -3.02 10.90
N GLU A 59 6.93 -2.91 11.59
CA GLU A 59 7.18 -1.82 12.54
C GLU A 59 7.13 -0.47 11.83
N GLU A 60 7.88 -0.33 10.73
CA GLU A 60 7.96 0.90 9.95
C GLU A 60 6.61 1.30 9.33
N LEU A 61 5.80 0.33 8.91
CA LEU A 61 4.47 0.59 8.38
C LEU A 61 3.48 0.98 9.50
N SER A 62 3.58 0.32 10.65
CA SER A 62 2.69 0.52 11.80
C SER A 62 2.87 1.88 12.48
N ASP A 63 4.08 2.46 12.41
CA ASP A 63 4.38 3.79 12.93
C ASP A 63 3.47 4.89 12.36
N TYR A 64 2.90 4.65 11.18
CA TYR A 64 2.03 5.60 10.50
C TYR A 64 0.54 5.47 10.85
N GLU A 65 0.15 4.45 11.62
CA GLU A 65 -1.27 4.23 11.97
C GLU A 65 -1.87 5.40 12.75
N GLN A 66 -1.08 6.03 13.62
CA GLN A 66 -1.49 7.21 14.38
C GLN A 66 -1.90 8.40 13.49
N PHE A 67 -1.45 8.45 12.23
CA PHE A 67 -1.78 9.55 11.33
C PHE A 67 -3.07 9.32 10.52
N ARG A 68 -3.68 8.13 10.58
CA ARG A 68 -4.81 7.74 9.72
C ARG A 68 -6.00 8.71 9.78
N GLU A 69 -6.23 9.36 10.91
CA GLU A 69 -7.34 10.31 11.09
C GLU A 69 -6.97 11.78 10.80
N THR A 70 -5.72 12.05 10.45
CA THR A 70 -5.25 13.42 10.23
C THR A 70 -5.68 13.97 8.85
N PRO A 71 -5.93 15.28 8.73
CA PRO A 71 -6.21 15.90 7.44
C PRO A 71 -5.12 15.67 6.39
N GLN A 72 -3.86 15.63 6.83
CA GLN A 72 -2.70 15.37 5.98
C GLN A 72 -2.75 13.96 5.37
N TRP A 73 -3.13 12.96 6.17
CA TRP A 73 -3.30 11.60 5.69
C TRP A 73 -4.42 11.50 4.67
N ARG A 74 -5.56 12.15 4.93
CA ARG A 74 -6.68 12.19 3.98
C ARG A 74 -6.28 12.84 2.65
N ALA A 75 -5.55 13.94 2.67
CA ALA A 75 -5.04 14.58 1.46
C ALA A 75 -4.10 13.65 0.66
N MET A 76 -3.25 12.86 1.34
CA MET A 76 -2.42 11.86 0.68
C MET A 76 -3.24 10.71 0.09
N GLN A 77 -4.32 10.29 0.74
CA GLN A 77 -5.27 9.30 0.20
C GLN A 77 -5.96 9.83 -1.06
N ASP A 78 -6.37 11.09 -1.07
CA ASP A 78 -6.99 11.72 -2.24
C ASP A 78 -5.99 11.84 -3.41
N TRP A 79 -4.72 12.13 -3.11
CA TRP A 79 -3.65 12.11 -4.12
C TRP A 79 -3.42 10.71 -4.69
N LEU A 80 -3.30 9.69 -3.85
CA LEU A 80 -3.16 8.29 -4.28
C LEU A 80 -4.30 7.87 -5.22
N LYS A 81 -5.54 8.25 -4.90
CA LYS A 81 -6.73 7.90 -5.70
C LYS A 81 -6.79 8.63 -7.04
N THR A 82 -6.25 9.85 -7.09
CA THR A 82 -6.29 10.68 -8.29
C THR A 82 -5.18 10.29 -9.27
N ASP A 83 -3.96 10.08 -8.78
CA ASP A 83 -2.80 9.72 -9.61
C ASP A 83 -1.77 8.89 -8.82
N LEU A 84 -1.86 7.57 -9.00
CA LEU A 84 -0.92 6.60 -8.41
C LEU A 84 0.54 6.84 -8.85
N ASN A 85 0.77 7.23 -10.10
CA ASN A 85 2.12 7.41 -10.63
C ASN A 85 2.77 8.67 -10.05
N SER A 86 2.03 9.77 -9.97
CA SER A 86 2.50 11.00 -9.35
C SER A 86 2.77 10.80 -7.85
N PHE A 87 1.88 10.07 -7.16
CA PHE A 87 2.01 9.73 -5.75
C PHE A 87 3.31 8.96 -5.45
N THR A 88 3.62 7.96 -6.26
CA THR A 88 4.77 7.05 -6.08
C THR A 88 6.12 7.69 -6.44
N ASN A 89 6.16 8.47 -7.53
CA ASN A 89 7.40 9.00 -8.09
C ASN A 89 7.91 10.29 -7.41
N ASN A 90 7.05 11.02 -6.69
CA ASN A 90 7.48 12.15 -5.84
C ASN A 90 7.95 11.68 -4.45
#